data_AF-L8GZU0-F1
#
_entry.id   AF-L8GZU0-F1
#
_cell.length_a   1.000
_cell.length_b   1.000
_cell.length_c   1.000
_cell.angle_alpha   90.00
_cell.angle_beta   90.00
_cell.angle_gamma   90.00
#
_symmetry.space_group_name_H-M   'P 1'
#
loop_
_entity.id
_entity.type
_entity.pdbx_description
1 polymer ?
#
loop_
_entity_poly.entity_id
_entity_poly.type
_entity_poly.pdbx_seq_one_letter_code
_entity_poly.pdbx_strand_id
1 'polypeptide(L)'
;MEQPQQRVASAEEDDRQLAADVLEHAAQVPEESRIQRTPKRPTGVLSAVVVTPPTELWPPIQALRSQYDPACERWMPHINLLYPFVLDEFFTEAADELTRALASFQPFKLRFEGFREFHHTKSNTLWLEPQTEDRLLGVYRYCSNQARKTPAGFVPHLTIGQFKSLFRLHS
;
A
#
# COMPACT_ATOMS: atom_id res chain seq x y z
N MET A 1 -21.63 -18.70 -17.70
CA MET A 1 -20.41 -19.37 -17.22
C MET A 1 -19.25 -18.90 -18.08
N GLU A 2 -18.55 -17.85 -17.67
CA GLU A 2 -17.36 -17.38 -18.39
C GLU A 2 -16.16 -18.25 -18.07
N GLN A 3 -15.33 -18.50 -19.09
CA GLN A 3 -14.20 -19.43 -19.02
C GLN A 3 -13.06 -18.85 -18.17
N PRO A 4 -12.27 -19.68 -17.46
CA PRO A 4 -11.18 -19.23 -16.61
C PRO A 4 -10.13 -18.35 -17.31
N GLN A 5 -9.94 -18.52 -18.63
CA GLN A 5 -8.99 -17.74 -19.42
C GLN A 5 -9.43 -16.29 -19.67
N GLN A 6 -10.75 -16.02 -19.72
CA GLN A 6 -11.27 -14.65 -19.89
C GLN A 6 -11.12 -13.80 -18.62
N ARG A 7 -11.11 -14.42 -17.44
CA ARG A 7 -11.04 -13.73 -16.14
C ARG A 7 -9.63 -13.30 -15.74
N VAL A 8 -8.60 -13.99 -16.25
CA VAL A 8 -7.20 -13.60 -16.07
C VAL A 8 -6.84 -12.45 -17.01
N ALA A 9 -7.33 -12.49 -18.25
CA ALA A 9 -7.16 -11.40 -19.21
C ALA A 9 -7.78 -10.08 -18.71
N SER A 10 -8.97 -10.13 -18.09
CA SER A 10 -9.62 -8.95 -17.53
C SER A 10 -8.85 -8.35 -16.34
N ALA A 11 -8.27 -9.18 -15.48
CA ALA A 11 -7.46 -8.72 -14.35
C ALA A 11 -6.13 -8.09 -14.81
N GLU A 12 -5.50 -8.64 -15.85
CA GLU A 12 -4.29 -8.07 -16.46
C GLU A 12 -4.58 -6.75 -17.20
N GLU A 13 -5.78 -6.57 -17.75
CA GLU A 13 -6.24 -5.32 -18.37
C GLU A 13 -6.58 -4.25 -17.33
N ASP A 14 -7.25 -4.60 -16.23
CA ASP A 14 -7.53 -3.68 -15.11
C ASP A 14 -6.23 -3.19 -14.45
N ASP A 15 -5.23 -4.07 -14.25
CA ASP A 15 -3.91 -3.69 -13.73
C ASP A 15 -3.17 -2.73 -14.67
N ARG A 16 -3.32 -2.90 -15.99
CA ARG A 16 -2.72 -2.01 -17.00
C ARG A 16 -3.38 -0.64 -17.04
N GLN A 17 -4.71 -0.59 -16.91
CA GLN A 17 -5.44 0.67 -16.87
C GLN A 17 -5.12 1.44 -15.58
N LEU A 18 -5.07 0.75 -14.43
CA LEU A 18 -4.66 1.35 -13.16
C LEU A 18 -3.22 1.91 -13.22
N ALA A 19 -2.29 1.17 -13.85
CA ALA A 19 -0.92 1.64 -14.05
C ALA A 19 -0.85 2.88 -14.97
N ALA A 20 -1.66 2.94 -16.02
CA ALA A 20 -1.72 4.08 -16.94
C ALA A 20 -2.28 5.34 -16.26
N ASP A 21 -3.36 5.20 -15.50
CA ASP A 21 -4.01 6.32 -14.79
C ASP A 21 -3.08 6.90 -13.70
N VAL A 22 -2.31 6.04 -13.01
CA VAL A 22 -1.29 6.45 -12.04
C VAL A 22 -0.15 7.23 -12.69
N LEU A 23 0.25 6.86 -13.92
CA LEU A 23 1.32 7.52 -14.68
C LEU A 23 0.88 8.88 -15.20
N GLU A 24 -0.35 9.00 -15.69
CA GLU A 24 -0.92 10.28 -16.13
C GLU A 24 -1.03 11.22 -14.93
N HIS A 25 -1.62 10.79 -13.81
CA HIS A 25 -1.73 11.60 -12.60
C HIS A 25 -0.37 11.97 -11.96
N ALA A 26 0.70 11.22 -12.25
CA ALA A 26 2.06 11.55 -11.80
C ALA A 26 2.70 12.68 -12.61
N ALA A 27 2.22 12.93 -13.83
CA ALA A 27 2.72 13.99 -14.71
C ALA A 27 2.14 15.37 -14.37
N GLN A 28 0.97 15.45 -13.71
CA GLN A 28 0.35 16.71 -13.25
C GLN A 28 0.93 17.28 -11.93
N VAL A 29 1.91 16.62 -11.31
CA VAL A 29 2.49 17.10 -10.04
C VAL A 29 3.46 18.27 -10.32
N PRO A 30 3.25 19.46 -9.71
CA PRO A 30 4.11 20.62 -9.93
C PRO A 30 5.58 20.32 -9.60
N GLU A 31 6.49 20.71 -10.48
CA GLU A 31 7.95 20.43 -10.36
C GLU A 31 8.55 20.95 -9.04
N GLU A 32 7.96 22.00 -8.47
CA GLU A 32 8.33 22.64 -7.20
C GLU A 32 8.02 21.78 -5.97
N SER A 33 7.10 20.81 -6.08
CA SER A 33 6.80 19.85 -5.02
C SER A 33 7.76 18.65 -4.98
N ARG A 34 8.74 18.62 -5.89
CA ARG A 34 9.74 17.58 -6.00
C ARG A 34 10.85 17.82 -4.97
N ILE A 35 10.73 17.17 -3.82
CA ILE A 35 11.72 17.24 -2.73
C ILE A 35 13.10 16.79 -3.25
N GLN A 36 14.14 17.55 -2.87
CA GLN A 36 15.53 17.33 -3.26
C GLN A 36 15.98 15.89 -2.95
N ARG A 37 16.70 15.29 -3.89
CA ARG A 37 17.20 13.90 -3.80
C ARG A 37 18.16 13.80 -2.60
N THR A 38 17.68 13.33 -1.46
CA THR A 38 18.52 12.99 -0.32
C THR A 38 19.38 11.76 -0.63
N PRO A 39 20.63 11.69 -0.13
CA PRO A 39 21.49 10.52 -0.30
C PRO A 39 20.77 9.27 0.23
N LYS A 40 20.94 8.14 -0.47
CA LYS A 40 20.29 6.86 -0.11
C LYS A 40 20.81 6.40 1.27
N ARG A 41 20.04 6.66 2.32
CA ARG A 41 20.26 6.07 3.65
C ARG A 41 20.10 4.55 3.58
N PRO A 42 20.86 3.77 4.37
CA PRO A 42 20.61 2.34 4.54
C PRO A 42 19.16 2.09 4.96
N THR A 43 18.52 1.09 4.35
CA THR A 43 17.16 0.66 4.68
C THR A 43 17.16 -0.76 5.23
N GLY A 44 16.27 -1.04 6.19
CA GLY A 44 16.07 -2.37 6.79
C GLY A 44 14.62 -2.86 6.65
N VAL A 45 14.42 -4.17 6.74
CA VAL A 45 13.10 -4.83 6.66
C VAL A 45 12.35 -4.87 8.00
N LEU A 46 12.90 -4.20 9.01
CA LEU A 46 12.34 -4.12 10.37
C LEU A 46 11.56 -2.82 10.62
N SER A 47 11.62 -1.86 9.71
CA SER A 47 10.95 -0.56 9.81
C SER A 47 10.09 -0.27 8.57
N ALA A 48 9.02 0.48 8.76
CA ALA A 48 8.16 1.01 7.72
C ALA A 48 7.54 2.35 8.12
N VAL A 49 7.03 3.09 7.14
CA VAL A 49 6.03 4.14 7.36
C VAL A 49 4.69 3.61 6.90
N VAL A 50 3.67 3.76 7.74
CA VAL A 50 2.35 3.17 7.50
C VAL A 50 1.23 4.14 7.83
N VAL A 51 0.05 3.92 7.25
CA VAL A 51 -1.21 4.46 7.75
C VAL A 51 -1.91 3.38 8.56
N THR A 52 -2.30 3.70 9.79
CA THR A 52 -3.12 2.81 10.63
C THR A 52 -4.56 3.30 10.68
N PRO A 53 -5.56 2.40 10.64
CA PRO A 53 -6.91 2.78 11.02
C PRO A 53 -6.94 3.20 12.50
N PRO A 54 -7.93 3.99 12.92
CA PRO A 54 -8.19 4.25 14.34
C PRO A 54 -8.29 2.95 15.13
N THR A 55 -7.80 2.95 16.37
CA THR A 55 -7.70 1.76 17.23
C THR A 55 -9.04 1.09 17.49
N GLU A 56 -10.13 1.86 17.43
CA GLU A 56 -11.50 1.39 17.65
C GLU A 56 -11.97 0.46 16.52
N LEU A 57 -11.36 0.57 15.33
CA LEU A 57 -11.66 -0.28 14.17
C LEU A 57 -10.80 -1.54 14.13
N TRP A 58 -9.80 -1.68 15.02
CA TRP A 58 -8.88 -2.82 14.99
C TRP A 58 -9.54 -4.15 15.33
N PRO A 59 -10.42 -4.27 16.35
CA PRO A 59 -10.95 -5.57 16.77
C PRO A 59 -11.55 -6.42 15.62
N PRO A 60 -12.47 -5.91 14.77
CA PRO A 60 -13.01 -6.71 13.68
C PRO A 60 -11.96 -7.07 12.62
N ILE A 61 -10.99 -6.19 12.35
CA ILE A 61 -9.92 -6.45 11.37
C ILE A 61 -8.94 -7.51 11.91
N GLN A 62 -8.53 -7.37 13.17
CA GLN A 62 -7.65 -8.32 13.84
C GLN A 62 -8.30 -9.69 14.03
N ALA A 63 -9.63 -9.76 14.22
CA ALA A 63 -10.33 -11.04 14.29
C ALA A 63 -10.22 -11.85 12.99
N LEU A 64 -10.15 -11.19 11.84
CA LEU A 64 -9.86 -11.84 10.55
C LEU A 64 -8.37 -12.14 10.41
N ARG A 65 -7.51 -11.16 10.69
CA ARG A 65 -6.05 -11.32 10.56
C ARG A 65 -5.49 -12.41 11.45
N SER A 66 -6.01 -12.60 12.66
CA SER A 66 -5.53 -13.64 13.58
C SER A 66 -5.74 -15.06 13.04
N GLN A 67 -6.69 -15.24 12.12
CA GLN A 67 -6.97 -16.53 11.48
C GLN A 67 -6.13 -16.77 10.22
N TYR A 68 -5.77 -15.71 9.50
CA TYR A 68 -5.27 -15.83 8.12
C TYR A 68 -3.97 -15.09 7.82
N ASP A 69 -3.55 -14.13 8.66
CA ASP A 69 -2.34 -13.34 8.45
C ASP A 69 -1.24 -13.77 9.44
N PRO A 70 -0.17 -14.45 8.98
CA PRO A 70 0.96 -14.81 9.82
C PRO A 70 1.66 -13.62 10.48
N ALA A 71 1.47 -12.40 9.95
CA ALA A 71 2.04 -11.18 10.52
C ALA A 71 1.11 -10.49 11.55
N CYS A 72 -0.06 -11.08 11.87
CA CYS A 72 -1.05 -10.48 12.78
C CYS A 72 -0.49 -10.17 14.17
N GLU A 73 0.34 -11.05 14.73
CA GLU A 73 0.97 -10.84 16.04
C GLU A 73 2.12 -9.84 15.99
N ARG A 74 2.75 -9.70 14.82
CA ARG A 74 3.87 -8.78 14.64
C ARG A 74 3.34 -7.35 14.69
N TRP A 75 2.41 -7.00 13.80
CA TRP A 75 2.03 -5.60 13.51
C TRP A 75 0.52 -5.40 13.54
N MET A 76 0.09 -4.21 13.99
CA MET A 76 -1.29 -3.73 13.92
C MET A 76 -1.82 -3.68 12.47
N PRO A 77 -3.15 -3.60 12.24
CA PRO A 77 -3.68 -3.38 10.90
C PRO A 77 -3.09 -2.12 10.28
N HIS A 78 -2.61 -2.19 9.04
CA HIS A 78 -1.90 -1.07 8.43
C HIS A 78 -1.95 -1.11 6.90
N ILE A 79 -1.75 0.06 6.30
CA ILE A 79 -1.42 0.24 4.88
C ILE A 79 0.03 0.70 4.82
N ASN A 80 0.89 -0.07 4.13
CA ASN A 80 2.28 0.34 3.94
C ASN A 80 2.36 1.54 3.01
N LEU A 81 3.09 2.58 3.42
CA LEU A 81 3.47 3.69 2.56
C LEU A 81 4.92 3.52 2.09
N LEU A 82 5.84 3.33 3.04
CA LEU A 82 7.26 3.11 2.74
C LEU A 82 7.72 1.81 3.39
N TYR A 83 8.11 0.84 2.56
CA TYR A 83 8.73 -0.40 3.01
C TYR A 83 9.68 -0.93 1.92
N PRO A 84 10.92 -1.35 2.27
CA PRO A 84 11.58 -1.16 3.57
C PRO A 84 11.83 0.32 3.89
N PHE A 85 12.06 0.65 5.17
CA PHE A 85 12.36 2.01 5.62
C PHE A 85 13.76 2.13 6.24
N VAL A 86 14.15 3.34 6.63
CA VAL A 86 15.50 3.62 7.16
C VAL A 86 15.78 2.83 8.45
N LEU A 87 17.05 2.63 8.78
CA LEU A 87 17.45 2.07 10.07
C LEU A 87 17.04 2.99 11.24
N ASP A 88 16.92 2.41 12.43
CA ASP A 88 16.48 3.07 13.66
C ASP A 88 17.33 4.29 14.03
N GLU A 89 18.64 4.22 13.79
CA GLU A 89 19.58 5.32 13.97
C GLU A 89 19.22 6.60 13.18
N PHE A 90 18.36 6.51 12.17
CA PHE A 90 17.90 7.63 11.34
C PHE A 90 16.45 8.05 11.58
N PHE A 91 15.77 7.52 12.61
CA PHE A 91 14.35 7.79 12.83
C PHE A 91 14.06 9.25 13.15
N THR A 92 14.93 9.93 13.90
CA THR A 92 14.75 11.34 14.24
C THR A 92 14.76 12.20 12.98
N GLU A 93 15.78 12.06 12.13
CA GLU A 93 15.88 12.83 10.88
C GLU A 93 14.75 12.48 9.91
N ALA A 94 14.36 11.20 9.84
CA ALA A 94 13.28 10.77 8.98
C ALA A 94 11.92 11.31 9.45
N ALA A 95 11.66 11.35 10.76
CA ALA A 95 10.44 11.95 11.31
C ALA A 95 10.36 13.45 11.02
N ASP A 96 11.48 14.16 11.12
CA ASP A 96 11.57 15.59 10.78
C ASP A 96 11.31 15.85 9.29
N GLU A 97 11.87 15.01 8.41
CA GLU A 97 11.64 15.09 6.96
C GLU A 97 10.17 14.81 6.61
N LEU A 98 9.58 13.75 7.19
CA LEU A 98 8.17 13.42 6.99
C LEU A 98 7.25 14.51 7.50
N THR A 99 7.55 15.09 8.67
CA THR A 99 6.77 16.19 9.26
C THR A 99 6.75 17.40 8.32
N ARG A 100 7.90 17.77 7.75
CA ARG A 100 7.97 18.86 6.75
C ARG A 100 7.24 18.52 5.47
N ALA A 101 7.43 17.30 4.94
CA ALA A 101 6.79 16.85 3.69
C ALA A 101 5.26 16.78 3.81
N LEU A 102 4.74 16.47 5.00
CA LEU A 102 3.32 16.33 5.27
C LEU A 102 2.69 17.57 5.92
N ALA A 103 3.44 18.66 6.12
CA ALA A 103 2.98 19.84 6.86
C ALA A 103 1.71 20.48 6.27
N SER A 104 1.55 20.46 4.95
CA SER A 104 0.36 20.98 4.25
C SER A 104 -0.71 19.92 3.98
N PHE A 105 -0.44 18.66 4.32
CA PHE A 105 -1.32 17.55 3.96
C PHE A 105 -2.53 17.50 4.91
N GLN A 106 -3.73 17.68 4.36
CA GLN A 106 -4.95 17.72 5.15
C GLN A 106 -5.45 16.31 5.51
N PRO A 107 -6.04 16.13 6.71
CA PRO A 107 -6.74 14.89 7.04
C PRO A 107 -7.83 14.58 6.00
N PHE A 108 -7.97 13.30 5.67
CA PHE A 108 -8.99 12.82 4.73
C PHE A 108 -9.68 11.57 5.27
N LYS A 109 -10.88 11.30 4.74
CA LYS A 109 -11.60 10.07 5.04
C LYS A 109 -11.18 8.99 4.06
N LEU A 110 -10.86 7.82 4.59
CA LEU A 110 -10.58 6.61 3.83
C LEU A 110 -11.71 5.62 4.09
N ARG A 111 -12.24 5.04 3.02
CA ARG A 111 -13.20 3.92 3.09
C ARG A 111 -12.55 2.70 2.47
N PHE A 112 -12.98 1.51 2.86
CA PHE A 112 -12.60 0.28 2.16
C PHE A 112 -13.77 -0.16 1.27
N GLU A 113 -13.54 -0.37 -0.03
CA GLU A 113 -14.61 -0.74 -0.97
C GLU A 113 -14.93 -2.24 -0.91
N GLY A 114 -13.91 -3.06 -0.65
CA GLY A 114 -14.07 -4.50 -0.60
C GLY A 114 -12.75 -5.23 -0.55
N PHE A 115 -12.82 -6.53 -0.80
CA PHE A 115 -11.66 -7.40 -0.83
C PHE A 115 -11.08 -7.50 -2.25
N ARG A 116 -9.76 -7.62 -2.30
CA ARG A 116 -8.96 -7.88 -3.51
C ARG A 116 -7.87 -8.89 -3.19
N GLU A 117 -7.25 -9.42 -4.24
CA GLU A 117 -6.22 -10.43 -4.12
C GLU A 117 -4.95 -10.02 -4.87
N PHE A 118 -3.80 -10.24 -4.25
CA PHE A 118 -2.53 -10.32 -5.00
C PHE A 118 -2.20 -11.77 -5.26
N HIS A 119 -1.92 -12.11 -6.52
CA HIS A 119 -1.47 -13.43 -6.91
C HIS A 119 0.06 -13.46 -7.03
N HIS A 120 0.70 -14.26 -6.19
CA HIS A 120 2.13 -14.54 -6.28
C HIS A 120 2.34 -16.02 -6.62
N THR A 121 3.51 -16.35 -7.17
CA THR A 121 3.84 -17.72 -7.60
C THR A 121 3.66 -18.78 -6.51
N LYS A 122 3.78 -18.40 -5.22
CA LYS A 122 3.74 -19.32 -4.06
C LYS A 122 2.66 -18.99 -3.03
N SER A 123 1.92 -17.90 -3.24
CA SER A 123 0.93 -17.43 -2.26
C SER A 123 -0.04 -16.44 -2.88
N ASN A 124 -1.22 -16.34 -2.29
CA ASN A 124 -2.14 -15.24 -2.55
C ASN A 124 -2.31 -14.41 -1.27
N THR A 125 -2.39 -13.10 -1.42
CA THR A 125 -2.69 -12.18 -0.32
C THR A 125 -4.11 -11.66 -0.50
N LEU A 126 -4.98 -11.85 0.49
CA LEU A 126 -6.28 -11.20 0.56
C LEU A 126 -6.12 -9.88 1.31
N TRP A 127 -6.66 -8.79 0.76
CA TRP A 127 -6.53 -7.46 1.33
C TRP A 127 -7.79 -6.62 1.13
N LEU A 128 -7.97 -5.63 2.00
CA LEU A 128 -9.00 -4.60 1.85
C LEU A 128 -8.47 -3.48 0.97
N GLU A 129 -9.23 -3.16 -0.08
CA GLU A 129 -8.94 -2.08 -1.01
C GLU A 129 -9.43 -0.74 -0.45
N PRO A 130 -8.54 0.22 -0.18
CA PRO A 130 -8.94 1.53 0.25
C PRO A 130 -9.45 2.35 -0.95
N GLN A 131 -10.68 2.84 -0.87
CA GLN A 131 -11.19 3.89 -1.72
C GLN A 131 -10.41 5.17 -1.43
N THR A 132 -9.50 5.53 -2.33
CA THR A 132 -8.78 6.78 -2.21
C THR A 132 -8.83 7.53 -3.53
N GLU A 133 -9.47 8.70 -3.50
CA GLU A 133 -9.40 9.72 -4.56
C GLU A 133 -7.97 10.31 -4.59
N ASP A 134 -6.97 9.48 -4.89
CA ASP A 134 -5.54 9.79 -4.99
C ASP A 134 -4.82 10.29 -3.72
N ARG A 135 -5.52 10.43 -2.59
CA ARG A 135 -4.94 10.96 -1.34
C ARG A 135 -3.79 10.12 -0.79
N LEU A 136 -3.93 8.79 -0.73
CA LEU A 136 -2.84 7.91 -0.27
C LEU A 136 -1.66 7.92 -1.23
N LEU A 137 -1.93 7.96 -2.55
CA LEU A 137 -0.89 8.12 -3.55
C LEU A 137 -0.15 9.45 -3.39
N GLY A 138 -0.86 10.52 -3.03
CA GLY A 138 -0.27 11.80 -2.64
C GLY A 138 0.69 11.67 -1.45
N VAL A 139 0.24 11.06 -0.34
CA VAL A 139 1.11 10.80 0.83
C VAL A 139 2.34 9.99 0.43
N TYR A 140 2.14 8.91 -0.33
CA TYR A 140 3.24 8.09 -0.84
C TYR A 140 4.25 8.91 -1.66
N ARG A 141 3.79 9.81 -2.55
CA ARG A 141 4.65 10.68 -3.34
C ARG A 141 5.43 11.68 -2.48
N TYR A 142 4.80 12.26 -1.45
CA TYR A 142 5.48 13.14 -0.49
C TYR A 142 6.54 12.40 0.33
N CYS A 143 6.27 11.16 0.70
CA CYS A 143 7.16 10.35 1.54
C CYS A 143 8.24 9.61 0.72
N SER A 144 7.98 9.30 -0.55
CA SER A 144 8.85 8.49 -1.41
C SER A 144 9.48 9.33 -2.52
N ASN A 145 10.79 9.59 -2.39
CA ASN A 145 11.63 10.10 -3.48
C ASN A 145 11.75 9.12 -4.67
N GLN A 146 11.12 7.94 -4.60
CA GLN A 146 11.26 6.84 -5.55
C GLN A 146 9.92 6.29 -6.02
N ALA A 147 8.93 7.15 -6.28
CA ALA A 147 7.62 6.81 -6.82
C ALA A 147 7.61 6.11 -8.21
N ARG A 148 8.71 5.46 -8.62
CA ARG A 148 8.93 4.78 -9.91
C ARG A 148 9.51 3.37 -9.77
N LYS A 149 9.25 2.65 -8.67
CA LYS A 149 9.96 1.38 -8.40
C LYS A 149 9.33 0.11 -8.96
N THR A 150 8.06 0.13 -9.38
CA THR A 150 7.38 -1.05 -9.95
C THR A 150 6.53 -0.62 -11.16
N PRO A 151 6.37 -1.48 -12.19
CA PRO A 151 5.46 -1.21 -13.31
C PRO A 151 4.00 -0.99 -12.86
N ALA A 152 3.57 -1.68 -11.79
CA ALA A 152 2.26 -1.53 -11.16
C ALA A 152 2.15 -0.33 -10.21
N GLY A 153 3.25 0.39 -9.95
CA GLY A 153 3.25 1.53 -9.03
C GLY A 153 2.95 1.17 -7.57
N PHE A 154 2.42 2.15 -6.85
CA PHE A 154 1.97 2.02 -5.46
C PHE A 154 0.51 1.56 -5.42
N VAL A 155 0.29 0.35 -4.92
CA VAL A 155 -1.06 -0.18 -4.68
C VAL A 155 -1.35 -0.16 -3.18
N PRO A 156 -2.11 0.82 -2.67
CA PRO A 156 -2.45 0.88 -1.26
C PRO A 156 -3.36 -0.29 -0.89
N HIS A 157 -3.03 -1.01 0.19
CA HIS A 157 -3.79 -2.19 0.63
C HIS A 157 -3.64 -2.41 2.13
N LEU A 158 -4.68 -2.95 2.76
CA LEU A 158 -4.60 -3.48 4.13
C LEU A 158 -4.72 -5.00 4.09
N THR A 159 -3.62 -5.70 4.39
CA THR A 159 -3.57 -7.16 4.36
C THR A 159 -4.47 -7.79 5.43
N ILE A 160 -5.30 -8.74 5.00
CA ILE A 160 -6.20 -9.52 5.85
C ILE A 160 -5.70 -10.95 6.03
N GLY A 161 -5.07 -11.54 5.01
CA GLY A 161 -4.57 -12.90 5.11
C GLY A 161 -3.66 -13.31 3.96
N GLN A 162 -2.87 -14.36 4.20
CA GLN A 162 -1.97 -14.95 3.20
C GLN A 162 -2.22 -16.46 3.08
N PHE A 163 -2.39 -16.93 1.84
CA PHE A 163 -2.80 -18.29 1.53
C PHE A 163 -1.80 -18.96 0.59
N LYS A 164 -1.42 -20.21 0.82
CA LYS A 164 -0.41 -20.92 -0.01
C LYS A 164 -0.90 -21.31 -1.42
N SER A 165 -2.21 -21.33 -1.65
CA SER A 165 -2.84 -21.51 -2.98
C SER A 165 -4.28 -21.05 -2.93
N LEU A 166 -4.91 -20.80 -4.09
CA LEU A 166 -6.32 -20.40 -4.20
C LEU A 166 -7.21 -21.38 -3.43
N PHE A 167 -7.68 -20.96 -2.26
CA PHE A 167 -8.87 -21.57 -1.68
C PHE A 167 -10.03 -21.15 -2.57
N ARG A 168 -10.52 -22.09 -3.39
CA ARG A 168 -11.83 -21.93 -4.02
C ARG A 168 -12.85 -21.90 -2.90
N LEU A 169 -13.29 -20.72 -2.50
CA LEU A 169 -14.56 -20.54 -1.79
C LEU A 169 -15.67 -20.87 -2.79
N HIS A 170 -16.00 -22.15 -2.90
CA HIS A 170 -17.27 -22.53 -3.51
C HIS A 170 -18.38 -22.06 -2.58
N SER A 171 -19.22 -21.17 -3.11
CA SER A 171 -20.59 -20.95 -2.63
C SER A 171 -21.54 -21.56 -3.65
#